data_AF-E4LJA2-F1
#
_entry.id   AF-E4LJA2-F1
#
_cell.length_a   1.000
_cell.length_b   1.000
_cell.length_c   1.000
_cell.angle_alpha   90.00
_cell.angle_beta   90.00
_cell.angle_gamma   90.00
#
_symmetry.space_group_name_H-M   'P 1'
#
loop_
_entity.id
_entity.type
_entity.pdbx_description
1 polymer ?
#
loop_
_entity_poly.entity_id
_entity_poly.type
_entity_poly.pdbx_seq_one_letter_code
_entity_poly.pdbx_strand_id
1 'polypeptide(L)'
;MAFKYINPGYAELLSVRGGTTVTGEKYSKTGVSFWQPTYYKGLNLSEVPSELYGKFDMYIKNSENADRARFSIAIGDYKIMEAETFWSKWKIRGNNNNNTLAAGEEVRVKAISTVWFHIKPGQNNDGLFHAVIDEREVCNKSDAYVGYLTNSDAKTISILSGTDEILVSNLILSDEAISPREQVIMLPVESTQTNMTDCGDGSYEATAANQELLQTVYVAALSAQYGADSRVTGISLIGNPAYRTAEGLCALRALEKSGGNITEYGRHIAEQNPTSVVMDTRTVSMTIAELTGRQFGWRAGT
;
A
#
# COMPACT_ATOMS: atom_id res chain seq x y z
N MET A 1 -9.76 6.61 15.28
CA MET A 1 -8.59 6.96 14.44
C MET A 1 -9.10 7.14 13.03
N ALA A 2 -8.38 7.89 12.21
CA ALA A 2 -8.52 7.81 10.76
C ALA A 2 -7.13 7.50 10.23
N PHE A 3 -6.96 6.36 9.58
CA PHE A 3 -5.72 5.98 8.91
C PHE A 3 -5.99 5.52 7.49
N LYS A 4 -5.02 5.81 6.64
CA LYS A 4 -4.95 5.29 5.28
C LYS A 4 -3.52 4.97 4.95
N TYR A 5 -3.25 3.72 4.62
CA TYR A 5 -1.96 3.22 4.18
C TYR A 5 -2.03 2.87 2.70
N ILE A 6 -1.08 3.35 1.91
CA ILE A 6 -1.09 3.24 0.44
C ILE A 6 0.27 2.77 -0.06
N ASN A 7 0.44 1.49 -0.36
CA ASN A 7 1.71 0.95 -0.84
C ASN A 7 1.58 0.53 -2.31
N PRO A 8 2.30 1.19 -3.25
CA PRO A 8 2.22 0.84 -4.66
C PRO A 8 2.80 -0.56 -4.96
N GLY A 9 3.69 -1.08 -4.12
CA GLY A 9 4.33 -2.38 -4.32
C GLY A 9 5.74 -2.51 -3.72
N TYR A 10 6.15 -1.68 -2.77
CA TYR A 10 7.47 -1.73 -2.12
C TYR A 10 7.41 -2.55 -0.83
N ALA A 11 8.24 -3.58 -0.73
CA ALA A 11 8.39 -4.39 0.47
C ALA A 11 8.92 -3.59 1.66
N GLU A 12 9.77 -2.61 1.37
CA GLU A 12 10.48 -1.75 2.33
C GLU A 12 9.53 -0.81 3.09
N LEU A 13 8.30 -0.63 2.59
CA LEU A 13 7.25 0.15 3.25
C LEU A 13 6.49 -0.63 4.32
N LEU A 14 6.78 -1.92 4.49
CA LEU A 14 6.29 -2.69 5.62
C LEU A 14 7.25 -2.52 6.80
N SER A 15 6.72 -2.53 8.03
CA SER A 15 7.52 -2.44 9.26
C SER A 15 8.37 -3.68 9.57
N VAL A 16 8.44 -4.64 8.65
CA VAL A 16 9.17 -5.90 8.80
C VAL A 16 10.26 -6.04 7.73
N ARG A 17 11.43 -6.51 8.14
CA ARG A 17 12.53 -6.86 7.24
C ARG A 17 12.30 -8.24 6.62
N GLY A 18 12.85 -8.45 5.42
CA GLY A 18 12.87 -9.74 4.73
C GLY A 18 11.91 -9.86 3.55
N GLY A 19 11.11 -8.82 3.28
CA GLY A 19 10.35 -8.75 2.04
C GLY A 19 11.24 -8.38 0.86
N THR A 20 10.75 -8.64 -0.35
CA THR A 20 11.47 -8.35 -1.59
C THR A 20 10.56 -7.61 -2.55
N THR A 21 11.04 -6.47 -3.03
CA THR A 21 10.43 -5.72 -4.13
C THR A 21 10.84 -6.34 -5.47
N VAL A 22 9.85 -6.49 -6.35
CA VAL A 22 9.95 -7.04 -7.70
C VAL A 22 9.39 -6.03 -8.69
N THR A 23 10.23 -5.60 -9.64
CA THR A 23 9.85 -4.68 -10.70
C THR A 23 9.28 -5.44 -11.91
N GLY A 24 8.31 -4.82 -12.59
CA GLY A 24 7.77 -5.32 -13.84
C GLY A 24 6.27 -5.08 -13.98
N GLU A 25 5.88 -4.43 -15.07
CA GLU A 25 4.48 -4.12 -15.41
C GLU A 25 3.61 -5.37 -15.59
N LYS A 26 4.25 -6.51 -15.92
CA LYS A 26 3.58 -7.82 -15.95
C LYS A 26 2.99 -8.21 -14.60
N TYR A 27 3.64 -7.82 -13.50
CA TYR A 27 3.27 -8.23 -12.15
C TYR A 27 2.40 -7.19 -11.44
N SER A 28 2.42 -5.93 -11.89
CA SER A 28 1.75 -4.83 -11.23
C SER A 28 1.41 -3.69 -12.17
N LYS A 29 0.24 -3.08 -11.96
CA LYS A 29 -0.20 -1.86 -12.65
C LYS A 29 0.62 -0.62 -12.26
N THR A 30 1.31 -0.65 -11.11
CA THR A 30 2.19 0.43 -10.64
C THR A 30 3.64 0.24 -11.09
N GLY A 31 3.95 -0.88 -11.77
CA GLY A 31 5.31 -1.26 -12.19
C GLY A 31 6.14 -1.92 -11.08
N VAL A 32 5.68 -1.92 -9.83
CA VAL A 32 6.34 -2.54 -8.68
C VAL A 32 5.38 -3.43 -7.89
N SER A 33 5.89 -4.52 -7.34
CA SER A 33 5.16 -5.47 -6.51
C SER A 33 6.08 -6.04 -5.45
N PHE A 34 5.55 -6.67 -4.41
CA PHE A 34 6.37 -7.30 -3.38
C PHE A 34 5.84 -8.67 -2.97
N TRP A 35 6.72 -9.45 -2.36
CA TRP A 35 6.35 -10.56 -1.49
C TRP A 35 7.06 -10.43 -0.15
N GLN A 36 6.46 -10.99 0.91
CA GLN A 36 6.90 -10.83 2.29
C GLN A 36 6.82 -12.18 3.02
N PRO A 37 7.91 -12.94 3.13
CA PRO A 37 7.89 -14.25 3.78
C PRO A 37 7.86 -14.17 5.30
N THR A 38 8.25 -13.05 5.90
CA THR A 38 8.31 -12.90 7.35
C THR A 38 6.91 -12.66 7.91
N TYR A 39 6.36 -13.67 8.58
CA TYR A 39 5.09 -13.58 9.30
C TYR A 39 5.24 -12.74 10.60
N TYR A 40 4.14 -12.17 11.10
CA TYR A 40 3.99 -11.44 12.38
C TYR A 40 4.34 -9.96 12.48
N LYS A 41 4.77 -9.28 11.41
CA LYS A 41 4.94 -7.81 11.45
C LYS A 41 4.59 -7.24 10.07
N GLY A 42 3.73 -6.23 10.00
CA GLY A 42 3.35 -5.60 8.73
C GLY A 42 3.18 -4.10 8.91
N LEU A 43 2.03 -3.66 9.41
CA LEU A 43 1.72 -2.27 9.72
C LEU A 43 1.27 -2.16 11.19
N ASN A 44 1.97 -1.35 11.98
CA ASN A 44 1.55 -1.03 13.34
C ASN A 44 0.62 0.18 13.35
N LEU A 45 -0.54 0.04 13.96
CA LEU A 45 -1.57 1.06 14.15
C LEU A 45 -1.48 1.63 15.57
N SER A 46 -1.98 2.86 15.77
CA SER A 46 -2.03 3.43 17.13
C SER A 46 -3.12 2.79 18.00
N GLU A 47 -4.18 2.28 17.37
CA GLU A 47 -5.31 1.60 18.00
C GLU A 47 -5.84 0.47 17.12
N VAL A 48 -6.65 -0.41 17.72
CA VAL A 48 -7.33 -1.49 17.00
C VAL A 48 -8.46 -0.85 16.18
N PRO A 49 -8.49 -1.05 14.85
CA PRO A 49 -9.50 -0.44 14.00
C PRO A 49 -10.86 -1.09 14.26
N SER A 50 -11.92 -0.28 14.32
CA SER A 50 -13.29 -0.80 14.50
C SER A 50 -13.81 -1.52 13.25
N GLU A 51 -13.29 -1.19 12.07
CA GLU A 51 -13.54 -1.84 10.79
C GLU A 51 -12.26 -1.71 9.95
N LEU A 52 -12.04 -2.61 9.01
CA LEU A 52 -10.91 -2.54 8.09
C LEU A 52 -11.40 -2.73 6.66
N TYR A 53 -11.04 -1.79 5.81
CA TYR A 53 -11.18 -1.86 4.38
C TYR A 53 -9.82 -2.11 3.77
N GLY A 54 -9.75 -2.99 2.78
CA GLY A 54 -8.52 -3.26 2.06
C GLY A 54 -8.74 -3.47 0.58
N LYS A 55 -7.78 -3.02 -0.20
CA LYS A 55 -7.73 -3.27 -1.64
C LYS A 55 -6.30 -3.54 -2.05
N PHE A 56 -6.08 -4.52 -2.92
CA PHE A 56 -4.76 -4.79 -3.48
C PHE A 56 -4.88 -5.52 -4.82
N ASP A 57 -3.82 -5.44 -5.60
CA ASP A 57 -3.62 -6.26 -6.79
C ASP A 57 -2.72 -7.45 -6.43
N MET A 58 -3.06 -8.62 -6.95
CA MET A 58 -2.34 -9.87 -6.73
C MET A 58 -2.01 -10.51 -8.07
N TYR A 59 -0.75 -10.90 -8.23
CA TYR A 59 -0.29 -11.69 -9.38
C TYR A 59 0.24 -13.04 -8.90
N ILE A 60 -0.33 -14.13 -9.41
CA ILE A 60 0.10 -15.49 -9.10
C ILE A 60 0.91 -16.06 -10.26
N LYS A 61 2.19 -16.39 -10.05
CA LYS A 61 3.07 -16.97 -11.09
C LYS A 61 2.62 -18.38 -11.48
N ASN A 62 2.24 -19.19 -10.49
CA ASN A 62 1.82 -20.59 -10.64
C ASN A 62 2.92 -21.45 -11.30
N SER A 63 4.12 -21.44 -10.72
CA SER A 63 5.23 -22.32 -11.10
C SER A 63 5.10 -23.72 -10.48
N GLU A 64 6.10 -24.58 -10.71
CA GLU A 64 6.12 -25.96 -10.20
C GLU A 64 6.04 -26.07 -8.66
N ASN A 65 6.40 -25.03 -7.91
CA ASN A 65 6.36 -24.99 -6.44
C ASN A 65 5.18 -24.17 -5.87
N ALA A 66 4.15 -23.93 -6.68
CA ALA A 66 2.99 -23.12 -6.32
C ALA A 66 2.15 -23.72 -5.16
N ASP A 67 2.27 -25.02 -4.90
CA ASP A 67 1.56 -25.74 -3.83
C ASP A 67 1.97 -25.29 -2.42
N ARG A 68 3.19 -24.72 -2.27
CA ARG A 68 3.70 -24.18 -1.01
C ARG A 68 3.41 -22.70 -0.83
N ALA A 69 2.94 -22.03 -1.88
CA ALA A 69 2.70 -20.61 -1.87
C ALA A 69 1.40 -20.30 -1.12
N ARG A 70 1.51 -19.33 -0.21
CA ARG A 70 0.38 -18.86 0.60
C ARG A 70 0.48 -17.36 0.75
N PHE A 71 -0.65 -16.71 0.64
CA PHE A 71 -0.81 -15.31 0.97
C PHE A 71 -1.79 -15.18 2.11
N SER A 72 -1.54 -14.28 3.06
CA SER A 72 -2.51 -13.95 4.10
C SER A 72 -2.43 -12.50 4.53
N ILE A 73 -3.59 -11.89 4.79
CA ILE A 73 -3.70 -10.67 5.59
C ILE A 73 -4.32 -11.06 6.93
N ALA A 74 -3.68 -10.62 8.02
CA ALA A 74 -4.17 -10.84 9.38
C ALA A 74 -4.21 -9.52 10.15
N ILE A 75 -5.08 -9.43 11.15
CA ILE A 75 -5.07 -8.35 12.14
C ILE A 75 -5.00 -8.95 13.53
N GLY A 76 -3.99 -8.55 14.32
CA GLY A 76 -3.64 -9.24 15.57
C GLY A 76 -3.70 -10.74 15.41
N ASP A 77 -2.90 -11.28 14.49
CA ASP A 77 -2.77 -12.71 14.17
C ASP A 77 -4.04 -13.44 13.72
N TYR A 78 -5.20 -12.80 13.74
CA TYR A 78 -6.42 -13.34 13.16
C TYR A 78 -6.34 -13.15 11.65
N LYS A 79 -6.12 -14.26 10.94
CA LYS A 79 -6.19 -14.25 9.49
C LYS A 79 -7.60 -13.85 9.05
N ILE A 80 -7.64 -12.81 8.24
CA ILE A 80 -8.85 -12.24 7.66
C ILE A 80 -9.03 -12.73 6.23
N MET A 81 -7.93 -12.80 5.49
CA MET A 81 -7.94 -13.32 4.14
C MET A 81 -6.76 -14.24 3.90
N GLU A 82 -6.98 -15.27 3.11
CA GLU A 82 -5.93 -16.14 2.58
C GLU A 82 -6.10 -16.38 1.08
N ALA A 83 -4.98 -16.52 0.37
CA ALA A 83 -4.95 -17.11 -0.96
C ALA A 83 -4.00 -18.31 -0.96
N GLU A 84 -4.51 -19.46 -1.39
CA GLU A 84 -3.78 -20.73 -1.44
C GLU A 84 -4.36 -21.65 -2.52
N THR A 85 -3.63 -22.70 -2.88
CA THR A 85 -4.14 -23.76 -3.75
C THR A 85 -5.05 -24.71 -2.99
N PHE A 86 -6.23 -24.99 -3.53
CA PHE A 86 -7.15 -26.00 -3.00
C PHE A 86 -7.66 -26.90 -4.13
N TRP A 87 -7.45 -28.21 -4.00
CA TRP A 87 -7.69 -29.18 -5.08
C TRP A 87 -7.10 -28.70 -6.42
N SER A 88 -5.85 -28.21 -6.38
CA SER A 88 -5.10 -27.71 -7.54
C SER A 88 -5.64 -26.42 -8.16
N LYS A 89 -6.56 -25.71 -7.51
CA LYS A 89 -7.11 -24.43 -7.96
C LYS A 89 -6.78 -23.32 -6.96
N TRP A 90 -6.33 -22.18 -7.45
CA TRP A 90 -6.10 -21.01 -6.62
C TRP A 90 -7.42 -20.41 -6.16
N LYS A 91 -7.56 -20.16 -4.86
CA LYS A 91 -8.75 -19.52 -4.29
C LYS A 91 -8.35 -18.47 -3.28
N ILE A 92 -9.15 -17.41 -3.19
CA ILE A 92 -9.11 -16.48 -2.06
C ILE A 92 -10.25 -16.82 -1.11
N ARG A 93 -9.97 -16.78 0.19
CA ARG A 93 -10.94 -17.03 1.25
C ARG A 93 -10.96 -15.88 2.25
N GLY A 94 -12.15 -15.59 2.74
CA GLY A 94 -12.34 -14.87 3.99
C GLY A 94 -12.26 -15.85 5.15
N ASN A 95 -11.43 -15.53 6.14
CA ASN A 95 -11.23 -16.34 7.33
C ASN A 95 -11.54 -15.51 8.58
N ASN A 96 -11.92 -16.21 9.63
CA ASN A 96 -11.83 -15.74 11.01
C ASN A 96 -10.85 -16.68 11.69
N ASN A 97 -9.57 -16.27 11.71
CA ASN A 97 -8.46 -17.11 12.13
C ASN A 97 -8.38 -18.40 11.26
N ASN A 98 -8.64 -19.57 11.82
CA ASN A 98 -8.59 -20.85 11.08
C ASN A 98 -9.97 -21.30 10.55
N ASN A 99 -11.03 -20.51 10.77
CA ASN A 99 -12.37 -20.83 10.31
C ASN A 99 -12.67 -20.08 9.02
N THR A 100 -12.95 -20.80 7.94
CA THR A 100 -13.37 -20.18 6.68
C THR A 100 -14.77 -19.60 6.81
N LEU A 101 -14.87 -18.29 6.62
CA LEU A 101 -16.13 -17.55 6.56
C LEU A 101 -16.74 -17.65 5.16
N ALA A 102 -15.89 -17.56 4.14
CA ALA A 102 -16.27 -17.73 2.74
C ALA A 102 -15.08 -18.12 1.89
N ALA A 103 -15.34 -18.84 0.81
CA ALA A 103 -14.36 -19.14 -0.21
C ALA A 103 -14.86 -18.61 -1.54
N GLY A 104 -14.03 -17.80 -2.20
CA GLY A 104 -14.27 -17.38 -3.57
C GLY A 104 -14.15 -18.54 -4.56
N GLU A 105 -14.46 -18.22 -5.82
CA GLU A 105 -14.17 -19.12 -6.94
C GLU A 105 -12.67 -19.18 -7.25
N GLU A 106 -12.36 -19.87 -8.35
CA GLU A 106 -11.00 -19.96 -8.87
C GLU A 106 -10.48 -18.58 -9.29
N VAL A 107 -9.31 -18.22 -8.78
CA VAL A 107 -8.63 -16.96 -9.09
C VAL A 107 -7.73 -17.15 -10.31
N ARG A 108 -7.60 -16.09 -11.12
CA ARG A 108 -6.75 -16.10 -12.30
C ARG A 108 -5.28 -16.26 -11.91
N VAL A 109 -4.56 -17.09 -12.66
CA VAL A 109 -3.11 -17.23 -12.58
C VAL A 109 -2.45 -16.57 -13.79
N LYS A 110 -1.19 -16.14 -13.63
CA LYS A 110 -0.42 -15.43 -14.65
C LYS A 110 -1.10 -14.16 -15.18
N ALA A 111 -1.96 -13.59 -14.35
CA ALA A 111 -2.70 -12.36 -14.59
C ALA A 111 -2.86 -11.62 -13.27
N ILE A 112 -3.03 -10.31 -13.35
CA ILE A 112 -3.32 -9.47 -12.19
C ILE A 112 -4.80 -9.63 -11.84
N SER A 113 -5.08 -10.03 -10.60
CA SER A 113 -6.41 -10.01 -10.00
C SER A 113 -6.50 -8.87 -8.99
N THR A 114 -7.61 -8.15 -8.97
CA THR A 114 -7.84 -7.09 -7.97
C THR A 114 -8.76 -7.60 -6.89
N VAL A 115 -8.35 -7.46 -5.63
CA VAL A 115 -9.13 -7.85 -4.46
C VAL A 115 -9.52 -6.60 -3.70
N TRP A 116 -10.78 -6.50 -3.33
CA TRP A 116 -11.30 -5.53 -2.37
C TRP A 116 -12.01 -6.29 -1.24
N PHE A 117 -11.87 -5.83 -0.01
CA PHE A 117 -12.59 -6.39 1.12
C PHE A 117 -12.95 -5.32 2.15
N HIS A 118 -13.98 -5.63 2.93
CA HIS A 118 -14.40 -4.93 4.13
C HIS A 118 -14.67 -5.96 5.22
N ILE A 119 -14.06 -5.75 6.37
CA ILE A 119 -14.26 -6.57 7.56
C ILE A 119 -14.63 -5.70 8.76
N LYS A 120 -15.60 -6.18 9.54
CA LYS A 120 -16.01 -5.62 10.82
C LYS A 120 -16.05 -6.73 11.86
N PRO A 121 -15.36 -6.57 13.01
CA PRO A 121 -15.46 -7.50 14.11
C PRO A 121 -16.87 -7.46 14.71
N GLY A 122 -17.34 -8.61 15.16
CA GLY A 122 -18.64 -8.77 15.81
C GLY A 122 -18.69 -10.06 16.60
N GLN A 123 -19.02 -9.96 17.89
CA GLN A 123 -18.99 -11.09 18.82
C GLN A 123 -20.36 -11.78 18.96
N ASN A 124 -21.44 -11.15 18.49
CA ASN A 124 -22.80 -11.63 18.64
C ASN A 124 -23.46 -11.91 17.27
N ASN A 125 -22.69 -12.43 16.31
CA ASN A 125 -23.10 -12.58 14.90
C ASN A 125 -23.55 -11.25 14.27
N ASP A 126 -22.90 -10.16 14.66
CA ASP A 126 -23.07 -8.81 14.13
C ASP A 126 -21.83 -8.33 13.35
N GLY A 127 -20.89 -9.25 13.10
CA GLY A 127 -19.70 -9.01 12.30
C GLY A 127 -20.00 -9.10 10.82
N LEU A 128 -19.17 -8.43 10.02
CA LEU A 128 -19.30 -8.36 8.58
C LEU A 128 -18.02 -8.82 7.90
N PHE A 129 -18.15 -9.60 6.84
CA PHE A 129 -17.10 -9.86 5.87
C PHE A 129 -17.67 -9.74 4.46
N HIS A 130 -17.16 -8.77 3.71
CA HIS A 130 -17.52 -8.53 2.32
C HIS A 130 -16.26 -8.53 1.49
N ALA A 131 -16.22 -9.33 0.43
CA ALA A 131 -15.11 -9.41 -0.50
C ALA A 131 -15.58 -9.37 -1.96
N VAL A 132 -14.83 -8.66 -2.78
CA VAL A 132 -15.00 -8.53 -4.23
C VAL A 132 -13.67 -8.86 -4.88
N ILE A 133 -13.68 -9.74 -5.88
CA ILE A 133 -12.50 -10.10 -6.67
C ILE A 133 -12.83 -9.85 -8.13
N ASP A 134 -11.98 -9.09 -8.81
CA ASP A 134 -12.15 -8.76 -10.23
C ASP A 134 -13.57 -8.25 -10.54
N GLU A 135 -14.04 -7.31 -9.70
CA GLU A 135 -15.38 -6.69 -9.77
C GLU A 135 -16.57 -7.63 -9.47
N ARG A 136 -16.30 -8.91 -9.16
CA ARG A 136 -17.32 -9.89 -8.77
C ARG A 136 -17.39 -10.04 -7.26
N GLU A 137 -18.59 -9.84 -6.71
CA GLU A 137 -18.86 -10.17 -5.30
C GLU A 137 -18.68 -11.69 -5.08
N VAL A 138 -17.77 -12.05 -4.18
CA VAL A 138 -17.48 -13.45 -3.80
C VAL A 138 -18.00 -13.79 -2.41
N CYS A 139 -18.16 -12.80 -1.55
CA CYS A 139 -18.79 -12.98 -0.25
C CYS A 139 -19.38 -11.65 0.21
N ASN A 140 -20.57 -11.70 0.82
CA ASN A 140 -21.15 -10.59 1.56
C ASN A 140 -21.94 -11.17 2.74
N LYS A 141 -21.22 -11.39 3.83
CA LYS A 141 -21.76 -11.99 5.06
C LYS A 141 -21.87 -10.90 6.13
N SER A 142 -23.07 -10.69 6.66
CA SER A 142 -23.36 -9.65 7.66
C SER A 142 -23.77 -10.21 9.02
N ASP A 143 -23.71 -11.53 9.19
CA ASP A 143 -24.07 -12.29 10.39
C ASP A 143 -22.90 -13.17 10.87
N ALA A 144 -21.67 -12.69 10.66
CA ALA A 144 -20.47 -13.46 10.96
C ALA A 144 -19.99 -13.21 12.40
N TYR A 145 -19.56 -14.27 13.07
CA TYR A 145 -18.63 -14.11 14.18
C TYR A 145 -17.27 -13.74 13.58
N VAL A 146 -16.79 -12.54 13.87
CA VAL A 146 -15.49 -12.01 13.42
C VAL A 146 -14.75 -11.50 14.64
N GLY A 147 -13.65 -12.16 15.00
CA GLY A 147 -12.82 -11.77 16.14
C GLY A 147 -11.54 -11.07 15.68
N TYR A 148 -11.06 -10.15 16.51
CA TYR A 148 -9.66 -9.72 16.54
C TYR A 148 -9.04 -10.21 17.85
N LEU A 149 -7.71 -10.35 17.91
CA LEU A 149 -7.06 -10.40 19.22
C LEU A 149 -7.41 -9.12 20.02
N THR A 150 -7.37 -9.22 21.33
CA THR A 150 -7.58 -8.10 22.27
C THR A 150 -6.29 -7.71 23.00
N ASN A 151 -5.16 -8.32 22.62
CA ASN A 151 -3.85 -8.06 23.19
C ASN A 151 -3.11 -6.94 22.42
N SER A 152 -1.83 -6.74 22.72
CA SER A 152 -0.98 -5.74 22.04
C SER A 152 -0.90 -5.92 20.53
N ASP A 153 -1.03 -7.15 20.03
CA ASP A 153 -0.86 -7.49 18.62
C ASP A 153 -2.08 -7.11 17.79
N ALA A 154 -3.23 -6.87 18.45
CA ALA A 154 -4.48 -6.40 17.83
C ALA A 154 -4.33 -5.11 17.00
N LYS A 155 -3.26 -4.35 17.25
CA LYS A 155 -2.93 -3.12 16.54
C LYS A 155 -2.03 -3.35 15.32
N THR A 156 -1.76 -4.60 14.96
CA THR A 156 -0.85 -4.95 13.87
C THR A 156 -1.63 -5.59 12.74
N ILE A 157 -1.53 -5.02 11.54
CA ILE A 157 -1.94 -5.68 10.31
C ILE A 157 -0.73 -6.41 9.74
N SER A 158 -0.78 -7.74 9.67
CA SER A 158 0.29 -8.57 9.13
C SER A 158 -0.04 -8.97 7.68
N ILE A 159 0.97 -8.90 6.80
CA ILE A 159 0.87 -9.33 5.41
C ILE A 159 1.95 -10.38 5.18
N LEU A 160 1.52 -11.57 4.77
CA LEU A 160 2.38 -12.69 4.42
C LEU A 160 2.18 -12.99 2.94
N SER A 161 3.27 -13.07 2.20
CA SER A 161 3.35 -13.84 0.96
C SER A 161 4.58 -14.74 1.10
N GLY A 162 4.33 -16.04 1.35
CA GLY A 162 5.35 -16.97 1.81
C GLY A 162 6.46 -17.26 0.81
N THR A 163 6.22 -17.01 -0.47
CA THR A 163 7.16 -17.22 -1.57
C THR A 163 6.97 -16.13 -2.63
N ASP A 164 7.86 -16.07 -3.61
CA ASP A 164 7.75 -15.16 -4.74
C ASP A 164 6.68 -15.55 -5.76
N GLU A 165 5.91 -16.62 -5.51
CA GLU A 165 4.80 -17.07 -6.36
C GLU A 165 3.60 -16.13 -6.33
N ILE A 166 3.38 -15.44 -5.21
CA ILE A 166 2.29 -14.48 -5.04
C ILE A 166 2.89 -13.10 -4.81
N LEU A 167 2.70 -12.23 -5.79
CA LEU A 167 3.17 -10.84 -5.74
C LEU A 167 1.99 -9.91 -5.45
N VAL A 168 2.20 -8.95 -4.55
CA VAL A 168 1.20 -8.00 -4.07
C VAL A 168 1.60 -6.59 -4.49
N SER A 169 0.64 -5.79 -4.93
CA SER A 169 0.84 -4.39 -5.32
C SER A 169 -0.44 -3.59 -5.11
N ASN A 170 -0.41 -2.28 -5.38
CA ASN A 170 -1.62 -1.44 -5.34
C ASN A 170 -2.41 -1.56 -4.01
N LEU A 171 -1.68 -1.70 -2.91
CA LEU A 171 -2.22 -2.01 -1.60
C LEU A 171 -2.73 -0.74 -0.93
N ILE A 172 -4.01 -0.72 -0.58
CA ILE A 172 -4.68 0.32 0.19
C ILE A 172 -5.29 -0.36 1.41
N LEU A 173 -5.01 0.15 2.61
CA LEU A 173 -5.65 -0.26 3.87
C LEU A 173 -6.20 0.97 4.56
N SER A 174 -7.42 0.92 5.07
CA SER A 174 -8.05 2.04 5.78
C SER A 174 -9.08 1.58 6.79
N ASP A 175 -9.25 2.36 7.86
CA ASP A 175 -10.39 2.24 8.79
C ASP A 175 -11.65 2.95 8.27
N GLU A 176 -11.55 3.69 7.16
CA GLU A 176 -12.66 4.31 6.46
C GLU A 176 -12.99 3.59 5.14
N ALA A 177 -14.23 3.74 4.70
CA ALA A 177 -14.70 3.10 3.48
C ALA A 177 -13.89 3.54 2.26
N ILE A 178 -13.32 2.56 1.54
CA ILE A 178 -12.66 2.78 0.25
C ILE A 178 -13.52 2.22 -0.88
N SER A 179 -13.53 2.89 -2.02
CA SER A 179 -14.25 2.41 -3.19
C SER A 179 -13.56 1.16 -3.76
N PRO A 180 -14.29 0.12 -4.21
CA PRO A 180 -13.71 -0.98 -4.97
C PRO A 180 -12.99 -0.52 -6.26
N ARG A 181 -13.35 0.66 -6.78
CA ARG A 181 -12.75 1.29 -7.97
C ARG A 181 -11.53 2.16 -7.65
N GLU A 182 -11.26 2.43 -6.37
CA GLU A 182 -10.10 3.23 -5.98
C GLU A 182 -8.81 2.53 -6.36
N GLN A 183 -7.77 3.22 -6.83
CA GLN A 183 -6.51 2.58 -7.20
C GLN A 183 -5.32 3.50 -6.96
N VAL A 184 -4.19 2.90 -6.65
CA VAL A 184 -2.89 3.54 -6.59
C VAL A 184 -2.37 3.70 -8.02
N ILE A 185 -2.02 4.92 -8.37
CA ILE A 185 -1.36 5.27 -9.61
C ILE A 185 -0.08 6.02 -9.29
N MET A 186 0.93 5.86 -10.14
CA MET A 186 2.09 6.74 -10.10
C MET A 186 1.68 8.08 -10.70
N LEU A 187 1.90 9.17 -9.97
CA LEU A 187 1.62 10.50 -10.49
C LEU A 187 2.61 10.81 -11.63
N PRO A 188 2.14 11.11 -12.85
CA PRO A 188 3.03 11.51 -13.92
C PRO A 188 3.64 12.86 -13.57
N VAL A 189 4.93 13.01 -13.86
CA VAL A 189 5.70 14.22 -13.56
C VAL A 189 5.78 15.09 -14.80
N GLU A 190 5.39 16.35 -14.68
CA GLU A 190 5.54 17.36 -15.73
C GLU A 190 6.92 18.01 -15.68
N SER A 191 7.38 18.35 -14.48
CA SER A 191 8.68 18.97 -14.24
C SER A 191 9.20 18.62 -12.87
N THR A 192 10.53 18.61 -12.72
CA THR A 192 11.22 18.47 -11.45
C THR A 192 11.99 19.75 -11.15
N GLN A 193 11.82 20.30 -9.96
CA GLN A 193 12.55 21.45 -9.44
C GLN A 193 13.35 21.00 -8.24
N THR A 194 14.65 21.25 -8.27
CA THR A 194 15.54 20.81 -7.19
C THR A 194 16.74 21.74 -7.06
N ASN A 195 17.24 21.85 -5.83
CA ASN A 195 18.57 22.40 -5.54
C ASN A 195 19.49 21.34 -4.87
N MET A 196 19.07 20.07 -4.89
CA MET A 196 19.91 18.91 -4.60
C MET A 196 20.79 18.60 -5.83
N THR A 197 21.89 17.87 -5.61
CA THR A 197 22.75 17.41 -6.69
C THR A 197 22.08 16.24 -7.41
N ASP A 198 21.89 16.34 -8.73
CA ASP A 198 21.43 15.23 -9.57
C ASP A 198 22.60 14.27 -9.82
N CYS A 199 22.40 12.98 -9.51
CA CYS A 199 23.40 11.93 -9.66
C CYS A 199 23.43 11.31 -11.07
N GLY A 200 22.48 11.65 -11.95
CA GLY A 200 22.38 11.15 -13.33
C GLY A 200 21.73 9.77 -13.49
N ASP A 201 21.35 9.11 -12.39
CA ASP A 201 20.65 7.83 -12.35
C ASP A 201 19.18 7.96 -11.87
N GLY A 202 18.70 9.20 -11.72
CA GLY A 202 17.39 9.52 -11.17
C GLY A 202 17.37 9.74 -9.66
N SER A 203 18.49 9.51 -8.96
CA SER A 203 18.66 9.87 -7.55
C SER A 203 19.17 11.31 -7.38
N TYR A 204 18.90 11.87 -6.21
CA TYR A 204 19.29 13.23 -5.84
C TYR A 204 19.97 13.22 -4.46
N GLU A 205 21.08 13.93 -4.34
CA GLU A 205 21.85 14.03 -3.11
C GLU A 205 21.72 15.43 -2.48
N ALA A 206 21.31 15.47 -1.20
CA ALA A 206 21.35 16.68 -0.40
C ALA A 206 22.65 16.74 0.42
N THR A 207 23.39 17.83 0.29
CA THR A 207 24.62 18.14 1.03
C THR A 207 24.43 19.23 2.10
N ALA A 208 23.28 19.88 2.11
CA ALA A 208 22.89 20.88 3.11
C ALA A 208 21.40 20.78 3.49
N ALA A 209 21.07 21.28 4.69
CA ALA A 209 19.69 21.35 5.14
C ALA A 209 18.89 22.35 4.29
N ASN A 210 17.58 22.12 4.18
CA ASN A 210 16.62 22.88 3.37
C ASN A 210 16.80 22.77 1.86
N GLN A 211 17.64 21.85 1.38
CA GLN A 211 17.59 21.45 -0.02
C GLN A 211 16.30 20.67 -0.29
N GLU A 212 15.69 20.91 -1.45
CA GLU A 212 14.38 20.41 -1.85
C GLU A 212 14.46 19.70 -3.18
N LEU A 213 13.67 18.64 -3.32
CA LEU A 213 13.32 17.99 -4.58
C LEU A 213 11.80 18.03 -4.69
N LEU A 214 11.27 18.66 -5.73
CA LEU A 214 9.85 18.88 -5.94
C LEU A 214 9.44 18.48 -7.35
N GLN A 215 8.32 17.78 -7.48
CA GLN A 215 7.78 17.33 -8.75
C GLN A 215 6.40 17.93 -8.98
N THR A 216 6.23 18.61 -10.11
CA THR A 216 4.94 19.14 -10.55
C THR A 216 4.16 18.02 -11.24
N VAL A 217 2.89 17.84 -10.89
CA VAL A 217 2.05 16.77 -11.45
C VAL A 217 1.61 17.11 -12.87
N TYR A 218 1.71 16.16 -13.80
CA TYR A 218 1.22 16.30 -15.16
C TYR A 218 -0.29 16.03 -15.25
N VAL A 219 -1.08 17.02 -14.86
CA VAL A 219 -2.55 16.90 -14.73
C VAL A 219 -3.26 16.64 -16.06
N ALA A 220 -2.72 17.13 -17.18
CA ALA A 220 -3.32 16.89 -18.49
C ALA A 220 -3.33 15.38 -18.84
N ALA A 221 -2.23 14.67 -18.57
CA ALA A 221 -2.17 13.22 -18.79
C ALA A 221 -3.14 12.46 -17.87
N LEU A 222 -3.21 12.83 -16.59
CA LEU A 222 -4.16 12.23 -15.64
C LEU A 222 -5.61 12.46 -16.06
N SER A 223 -5.94 13.69 -16.46
CA SER A 223 -7.29 14.06 -16.86
C SER A 223 -7.73 13.35 -18.14
N ALA A 224 -6.82 13.15 -19.09
CA ALA A 224 -7.08 12.38 -20.30
C ALA A 224 -7.35 10.90 -20.01
N GLN A 225 -6.65 10.32 -19.03
CA GLN A 225 -6.77 8.90 -18.72
C GLN A 225 -7.96 8.58 -17.79
N TYR A 226 -8.22 9.41 -16.79
CA TYR A 226 -9.17 9.13 -15.71
C TYR A 226 -10.33 10.12 -15.63
N GLY A 227 -10.31 11.21 -16.40
CA GLY A 227 -11.27 12.31 -16.29
C GLY A 227 -10.90 13.31 -15.19
N ALA A 228 -11.07 14.60 -15.47
CA ALA A 228 -10.67 15.68 -14.57
C ALA A 228 -11.42 15.67 -13.22
N ASP A 229 -12.67 15.20 -13.20
CA ASP A 229 -13.53 15.14 -12.01
C ASP A 229 -13.31 13.88 -11.15
N SER A 230 -12.42 12.97 -11.58
CA SER A 230 -12.08 11.79 -10.77
C SER A 230 -11.48 12.20 -9.43
N ARG A 231 -11.89 11.50 -8.36
CA ARG A 231 -11.48 11.84 -6.99
C ARG A 231 -10.07 11.32 -6.70
N VAL A 232 -9.26 12.19 -6.12
CA VAL A 232 -8.03 11.86 -5.42
C VAL A 232 -8.37 11.76 -3.93
N THR A 233 -8.21 10.57 -3.37
CA THR A 233 -8.61 10.19 -2.00
C THR A 233 -7.43 10.02 -1.05
N GLY A 234 -6.21 10.07 -1.59
CA GLY A 234 -4.98 9.94 -0.83
C GLY A 234 -3.78 10.31 -1.69
N ILE A 235 -2.72 10.75 -1.03
CA ILE A 235 -1.43 11.05 -1.67
C ILE A 235 -0.34 10.39 -0.81
N SER A 236 0.55 9.66 -1.48
CA SER A 236 1.75 9.10 -0.86
C SER A 236 3.00 9.59 -1.56
N LEU A 237 3.90 10.22 -0.80
CA LEU A 237 5.23 10.59 -1.26
C LEU A 237 6.19 9.49 -0.83
N ILE A 238 6.98 8.99 -1.76
CA ILE A 238 7.93 7.90 -1.53
C ILE A 238 9.32 8.39 -1.91
N GLY A 239 10.29 8.27 -1.00
CA GLY A 239 11.71 8.42 -1.31
C GLY A 239 12.33 7.03 -1.40
N ASN A 240 12.77 6.62 -2.59
CA ASN A 240 13.39 5.31 -2.83
C ASN A 240 14.53 5.41 -3.87
N PRO A 241 15.79 5.13 -3.48
CA PRO A 241 16.25 4.94 -2.11
C PRO A 241 16.21 6.26 -1.33
N ALA A 242 16.12 6.18 -0.01
CA ALA A 242 16.22 7.31 0.90
C ALA A 242 17.07 6.93 2.11
N TYR A 243 18.34 7.30 2.06
CA TYR A 243 19.32 7.01 3.09
C TYR A 243 20.21 8.22 3.36
N ARG A 244 20.88 8.19 4.52
CA ARG A 244 21.86 9.21 4.91
C ARG A 244 23.27 8.64 4.93
N THR A 245 24.23 9.47 4.53
CA THR A 245 25.67 9.18 4.60
C THR A 245 26.37 9.92 5.74
N ALA A 246 25.69 10.88 6.38
CA ALA A 246 26.22 11.70 7.46
C ALA A 246 25.18 11.95 8.56
N GLU A 247 25.64 12.28 9.77
CA GLU A 247 24.77 12.49 10.93
C GLU A 247 23.95 13.80 10.87
N GLY A 248 24.44 14.82 10.17
CA GLY A 248 23.81 16.16 10.14
C GLY A 248 22.57 16.28 9.25
N LEU A 249 22.35 15.38 8.30
CA LEU A 249 21.17 15.36 7.42
C LEU A 249 20.49 14.01 7.56
N CYS A 250 19.66 13.87 8.59
CA CYS A 250 19.10 12.59 8.98
C CYS A 250 17.57 12.49 8.78
N ALA A 251 16.94 13.55 8.27
CA ALA A 251 15.50 13.58 8.09
C ALA A 251 15.07 14.19 6.75
N LEU A 252 13.93 13.71 6.27
CA LEU A 252 13.19 14.24 5.14
C LEU A 252 11.82 14.75 5.63
N ARG A 253 11.45 15.95 5.20
CA ARG A 253 10.10 16.50 5.41
C ARG A 253 9.34 16.44 4.09
N ALA A 254 8.15 15.86 4.10
CA ALA A 254 7.32 15.86 2.90
C ALA A 254 6.76 17.27 2.67
N LEU A 255 6.73 17.69 1.41
CA LEU A 255 6.28 19.02 1.00
C LEU A 255 5.10 18.90 0.04
N GLU A 256 4.17 19.85 0.18
CA GLU A 256 3.24 20.22 -0.87
C GLU A 256 3.34 21.72 -1.13
N LYS A 257 3.46 22.12 -2.40
CA LYS A 257 3.37 23.52 -2.79
C LYS A 257 2.17 23.73 -3.71
N SER A 258 1.40 24.79 -3.46
CA SER A 258 0.27 25.19 -4.30
C SER A 258 0.06 26.70 -4.23
N GLY A 259 0.11 27.41 -5.37
CA GLY A 259 -0.21 28.83 -5.43
C GLY A 259 0.60 29.73 -4.49
N GLY A 260 1.86 29.38 -4.22
CA GLY A 260 2.75 30.11 -3.29
C GLY A 260 2.68 29.63 -1.83
N ASN A 261 1.70 28.81 -1.46
CA ASN A 261 1.65 28.17 -0.14
C ASN A 261 2.57 26.95 -0.12
N ILE A 262 3.30 26.80 0.98
CA ILE A 262 4.12 25.63 1.27
C ILE A 262 3.54 24.96 2.52
N THR A 263 3.18 23.69 2.40
CA THR A 263 2.76 22.86 3.53
C THR A 263 3.79 21.77 3.76
N GLU A 264 4.29 21.67 4.99
CA GLU A 264 5.18 20.58 5.41
C GLU A 264 4.38 19.48 6.11
N TYR A 265 4.73 18.23 5.82
CA TYR A 265 4.11 17.05 6.37
C TYR A 265 5.17 16.14 6.99
N GLY A 266 4.97 15.85 8.28
CA GLY A 266 5.78 14.90 9.02
C GLY A 266 7.27 15.24 9.10
N ARG A 267 8.00 14.39 9.83
CA ARG A 267 9.46 14.32 9.81
C ARG A 267 9.83 12.86 9.75
N HIS A 268 10.47 12.46 8.66
CA HIS A 268 10.76 11.07 8.32
C HIS A 268 12.26 10.82 8.44
N ILE A 269 12.67 9.92 9.32
CA ILE A 269 14.10 9.63 9.53
C ILE A 269 14.62 8.78 8.38
N ALA A 270 15.69 9.23 7.74
CA ALA A 270 16.44 8.43 6.78
C ALA A 270 17.42 7.53 7.52
N GLU A 271 17.40 6.23 7.22
CA GLU A 271 18.37 5.29 7.79
C GLU A 271 19.73 5.38 7.07
N GLN A 272 20.76 4.74 7.61
CA GLN A 272 22.07 4.61 6.94
C GLN A 272 22.11 3.45 5.94
N ASN A 273 21.02 2.68 5.82
CA ASN A 273 20.96 1.54 4.91
C ASN A 273 20.61 2.02 3.48
N PRO A 274 21.44 1.76 2.45
CA PRO A 274 21.23 2.23 1.07
C PRO A 274 19.92 1.76 0.40
N THR A 275 19.29 0.71 0.91
CA THR A 275 18.00 0.20 0.38
C THR A 275 16.79 0.73 1.14
N SER A 276 16.99 1.69 2.04
CA SER A 276 15.89 2.23 2.86
C SER A 276 14.94 3.06 2.02
N VAL A 277 13.67 3.05 2.43
CA VAL A 277 12.60 3.82 1.80
C VAL A 277 11.96 4.67 2.89
N VAL A 278 11.64 5.93 2.56
CA VAL A 278 10.81 6.78 3.41
C VAL A 278 9.48 7.05 2.73
N MET A 279 8.46 7.27 3.55
CA MET A 279 7.10 7.44 3.06
C MET A 279 6.30 8.40 3.92
N ASP A 280 5.68 9.37 3.26
CA ASP A 280 4.61 10.18 3.82
C ASP A 280 3.30 9.79 3.14
N THR A 281 2.24 9.57 3.91
CA THR A 281 0.90 9.28 3.37
C THR A 281 -0.14 10.12 4.06
N ARG A 282 -1.06 10.68 3.28
CA ARG A 282 -2.19 11.43 3.79
C ARG A 282 -3.46 11.14 3.01
N THR A 283 -4.59 11.16 3.72
CA THR A 283 -5.91 11.26 3.10
C THR A 283 -6.08 12.67 2.55
N VAL A 284 -6.66 12.76 1.36
CA VAL A 284 -7.08 14.03 0.76
C VAL A 284 -8.48 13.87 0.19
N SER A 285 -9.18 14.98 -0.03
CA SER A 285 -10.44 14.98 -0.77
C SER A 285 -10.37 16.09 -1.80
N MET A 286 -9.94 15.74 -3.01
CA MET A 286 -9.89 16.65 -4.15
C MET A 286 -10.15 15.88 -5.45
N THR A 287 -10.21 16.59 -6.55
CA THR A 287 -10.31 16.08 -7.91
C THR A 287 -8.94 16.08 -8.59
N ILE A 288 -8.81 15.36 -9.71
CA ILE A 288 -7.60 15.42 -10.54
C ILE A 288 -7.35 16.86 -11.03
N ALA A 289 -8.40 17.60 -11.39
CA ALA A 289 -8.29 19.00 -11.80
C ALA A 289 -7.61 19.88 -10.74
N GLU A 290 -7.92 19.65 -9.46
CA GLU A 290 -7.37 20.41 -8.33
C GLU A 290 -5.88 20.13 -8.06
N LEU A 291 -5.28 19.13 -8.70
CA LEU A 291 -3.82 18.91 -8.67
C LEU A 291 -3.05 19.93 -9.53
N THR A 292 -3.74 20.75 -10.33
CA THR A 292 -3.09 21.68 -11.27
C THR A 292 -2.16 22.63 -10.54
N GLY A 293 -0.90 22.68 -10.97
CA GLY A 293 0.14 23.52 -10.39
C GLY A 293 0.60 23.09 -8.98
N ARG A 294 0.11 21.94 -8.47
CA ARG A 294 0.63 21.38 -7.22
C ARG A 294 1.96 20.70 -7.45
N GLN A 295 2.86 20.87 -6.47
CA GLN A 295 4.15 20.21 -6.43
C GLN A 295 4.26 19.38 -5.16
N PHE A 296 4.84 18.20 -5.28
CA PHE A 296 5.06 17.28 -4.17
C PHE A 296 6.54 16.89 -4.12
N GLY A 297 7.08 16.72 -2.92
CA GLY A 297 8.43 16.19 -2.80
C GLY A 297 9.01 16.30 -1.40
N TRP A 298 10.32 16.39 -1.31
CA TRP A 298 11.06 16.25 -0.06
C TRP A 298 11.96 17.45 0.22
N ARG A 299 12.06 17.84 1.49
CA ARG A 299 13.08 18.76 2.00
C ARG A 299 14.02 18.02 2.93
N ALA A 300 15.32 18.10 2.68
CA ALA A 300 16.36 17.55 3.54
C ALA A 300 16.52 18.40 4.81
N GLY A 301 16.76 17.75 5.94
CA GLY A 301 16.98 18.43 7.21
C GLY A 301 17.65 17.57 8.28
N THR A 302 17.85 18.18 9.44
CA THR A 302 18.40 17.57 10.65
C THR A 302 17.35 16.76 11.40
#